data_AF-A0A6C0KVE1-F1
#
_entry.id   AF-A0A6C0KVE1-F1
#
_cell.length_a   1.000
_cell.length_b   1.000
_cell.length_c   1.000
_cell.angle_alpha   90.00
_cell.angle_beta   90.00
_cell.angle_gamma   90.00
#
_symmetry.space_group_name_H-M   'P 1'
#
loop_
_entity.id
_entity.type
_entity.pdbx_description
1 polymer ?
#
loop_
_entity_poly.entity_id
_entity_poly.type
_entity_poly.pdbx_seq_one_letter_code
_entity_poly.pdbx_strand_id
1 'polypeptide(L)'
;MARRNKTMKLPKHAATFHSLHSWHKRMFEELGWMVLMKAKGYDYKVEAYKKSVDNLLKSLEHVMKEYKDQNKIHDLKVLHMNVMVLKDHIKKDF
;
A
#
# COMPACT_ATOMS: atom_id res chain seq x y z
N MET A 1 0.12 -39.85 -12.93
CA MET A 1 -0.93 -39.02 -12.29
C MET A 1 -0.52 -37.55 -12.41
N ALA A 2 -1.19 -36.77 -13.27
CA ALA A 2 -0.86 -35.35 -13.48
C ALA A 2 -1.63 -34.47 -12.48
N ARG A 3 -0.91 -33.69 -11.65
CA ARG A 3 -1.51 -32.69 -10.75
C ARG A 3 -2.09 -31.56 -11.61
N ARG A 4 -3.42 -31.44 -11.64
CA ARG A 4 -4.10 -30.28 -12.25
C ARG A 4 -3.73 -29.03 -11.47
N ASN A 5 -2.92 -28.15 -12.06
CA ASN A 5 -2.76 -26.78 -11.60
C ASN A 5 -4.10 -26.06 -11.79
N LYS A 6 -4.93 -26.02 -10.74
CA LYS A 6 -6.07 -25.09 -10.70
C LYS A 6 -5.47 -23.70 -10.52
N THR A 7 -5.35 -22.94 -11.61
CA THR A 7 -5.27 -21.48 -11.53
C THR A 7 -6.48 -21.01 -10.72
N MET A 8 -6.27 -20.57 -9.47
CA MET A 8 -7.31 -19.94 -8.68
C MET A 8 -7.71 -18.66 -9.40
N LYS A 9 -8.77 -18.73 -10.21
CA LYS A 9 -9.41 -17.54 -10.74
C LYS A 9 -10.06 -16.83 -9.56
N LEU A 10 -9.61 -15.60 -9.30
CA LEU A 10 -10.24 -14.73 -8.31
C LEU A 10 -11.75 -14.64 -8.63
N PRO A 11 -12.63 -14.67 -7.61
CA PRO A 11 -14.08 -14.58 -7.80
C PRO A 11 -14.45 -13.41 -8.72
N LYS A 12 -15.50 -13.54 -9.54
CA LYS A 12 -16.02 -12.43 -10.37
C LYS A 12 -16.40 -11.17 -9.58
N HIS A 13 -16.60 -11.32 -8.26
CA HIS A 13 -16.87 -10.24 -7.31
C HIS A 13 -15.69 -9.92 -6.40
N ALA A 14 -14.49 -10.43 -6.69
CA ALA A 14 -13.26 -9.84 -6.18
C ALA A 14 -13.12 -8.48 -6.86
N ALA A 15 -13.96 -7.54 -6.41
CA ALA A 15 -13.88 -6.14 -6.68
C ALA A 15 -12.54 -5.73 -6.08
N THR A 16 -11.49 -5.77 -6.90
CA THR A 16 -10.32 -4.95 -6.69
C THR A 16 -10.86 -3.53 -6.73
N PHE A 17 -11.24 -3.03 -5.54
CA PHE A 17 -11.91 -1.77 -5.36
C PHE A 17 -11.16 -0.72 -6.18
N HIS A 18 -11.84 -0.13 -7.17
CA HIS A 18 -11.25 0.92 -8.01
C HIS A 18 -10.62 2.03 -7.14
N SER A 19 -11.20 2.27 -5.96
CA SER A 19 -10.69 3.18 -4.94
C SER A 19 -9.31 2.79 -4.37
N LEU A 20 -9.02 1.51 -4.19
CA LEU A 20 -7.70 1.04 -3.72
C LEU A 20 -6.63 1.26 -4.80
N HIS A 21 -6.97 0.97 -6.06
CA HIS A 21 -6.08 1.21 -7.18
C HIS A 21 -5.84 2.71 -7.38
N SER A 22 -6.88 3.54 -7.32
CA SER A 22 -6.75 4.99 -7.41
C SER A 22 -5.96 5.57 -6.25
N TRP A 23 -6.15 5.04 -5.04
CA TRP A 23 -5.36 5.42 -3.87
C TRP A 23 -3.89 5.06 -4.07
N HIS A 24 -3.60 3.84 -4.51
CA HIS A 24 -2.22 3.39 -4.75
C HIS A 24 -1.52 4.29 -5.77
N LYS A 25 -2.18 4.57 -6.90
CA LYS A 25 -1.66 5.51 -7.91
C LYS A 25 -1.37 6.89 -7.31
N ARG A 26 -2.33 7.46 -6.57
CA ARG A 26 -2.17 8.77 -5.94
C ARG A 26 -0.97 8.83 -4.98
N MET A 27 -0.72 7.77 -4.20
CA MET A 27 0.42 7.75 -3.29
C MET A 27 1.76 7.82 -4.01
N PHE A 28 1.88 7.21 -5.19
CA PHE A 28 3.09 7.29 -6.03
C PHE A 28 3.23 8.66 -6.71
N GLU A 29 2.13 9.30 -7.06
CA GLU A 29 2.15 10.70 -7.52
C GLU A 29 2.64 11.63 -6.39
N GLU A 30 2.12 11.46 -5.18
CA GLU A 30 2.59 12.19 -3.99
C GLU A 30 4.07 11.94 -3.69
N LEU A 31 4.57 10.70 -3.87
CA LEU A 31 6.00 10.39 -3.78
C LEU A 31 6.83 11.22 -4.78
N GLY A 32 6.41 11.29 -6.04
CA GLY A 32 7.07 12.12 -7.06
C GLY A 32 7.13 13.60 -6.66
N TRP A 33 6.06 14.11 -6.06
CA TRP A 33 6.05 15.47 -5.50
C TRP A 33 7.04 15.63 -4.34
N MET A 34 7.18 14.62 -3.47
CA MET A 34 8.16 14.68 -2.37
C MET A 34 9.59 14.71 -2.89
N VAL A 35 9.90 14.00 -3.98
CA VAL A 35 11.23 14.06 -4.63
C VAL A 35 11.53 15.48 -5.11
N LEU A 36 10.56 16.15 -5.74
CA LEU A 36 10.70 17.55 -6.15
C LEU A 36 10.83 18.52 -4.97
N MET A 37 10.12 18.26 -3.87
CA MET A 37 10.19 19.06 -2.65
C MET A 37 11.57 18.93 -1.99
N LYS A 38 12.16 17.73 -1.97
CA LYS A 38 13.52 17.50 -1.47
C LYS A 38 14.55 18.32 -2.24
N ALA A 39 14.46 18.34 -3.58
CA ALA A 39 15.34 19.14 -4.42
C ALA A 39 15.25 20.65 -4.14
N LYS A 40 14.12 21.12 -3.58
CA LYS A 40 13.90 22.51 -3.18
C LYS A 40 14.22 22.80 -1.70
N GLY A 41 14.79 21.83 -0.97
CA GLY A 41 15.15 21.99 0.45
C GLY A 41 13.99 21.88 1.43
N TYR A 42 12.82 21.34 1.02
CA TYR A 42 11.67 21.16 1.90
C TYR A 42 11.73 19.83 2.68
N ASP A 43 12.81 19.59 3.41
CA ASP A 43 13.06 18.34 4.13
C ASP A 43 11.96 17.97 5.14
N TYR A 44 11.40 18.97 5.82
CA TYR A 44 10.32 18.74 6.80
C TYR A 44 9.06 18.11 6.16
N LYS A 45 8.77 18.40 4.88
CA LYS A 45 7.64 17.79 4.17
C LYS A 45 7.92 16.33 3.85
N VAL A 46 9.16 16.02 3.44
CA VAL A 46 9.60 14.66 3.15
C VAL A 46 9.55 13.82 4.42
N GLU A 47 10.04 14.33 5.54
CA GLU A 47 10.00 13.64 6.83
C GLU A 47 8.57 13.45 7.34
N ALA A 48 7.70 14.46 7.19
CA ALA A 48 6.28 14.32 7.52
C ALA A 48 5.60 13.24 6.66
N TYR A 49 5.93 13.17 5.36
CA TYR A 49 5.43 12.15 4.46
C TYR A 49 5.90 10.75 4.86
N LYS A 50 7.20 10.54 5.08
CA LYS A 50 7.77 9.27 5.58
C LYS A 50 7.04 8.79 6.84
N LYS A 51 6.87 9.68 7.81
CA LYS A 51 6.17 9.38 9.07
C LYS A 51 4.71 9.01 8.85
N SER A 52 4.02 9.66 7.91
CA SER A 52 2.62 9.32 7.59
C SER A 52 2.48 7.90 7.01
N VAL A 53 3.41 7.48 6.15
CA VAL A 53 3.42 6.13 5.57
C VAL A 53 3.72 5.08 6.64
N ASP A 54 4.66 5.36 7.55
CA ASP A 54 4.95 4.48 8.68
C ASP A 54 3.76 4.34 9.63
N ASN A 55 3.06 5.44 9.91
CA ASN A 55 1.86 5.41 10.74
C ASN A 55 0.75 4.60 10.09
N LEU A 56 0.53 4.77 8.77
CA LEU A 56 -0.45 3.98 8.03
C LEU A 56 -0.13 2.48 8.11
N LEU A 57 1.13 2.10 7.91
CA LEU A 57 1.54 0.70 8.00
C LEU A 57 1.26 0.11 9.39
N LYS A 58 1.62 0.82 10.47
CA LYS A 58 1.32 0.41 11.84
C LYS A 58 -0.17 0.28 12.10
N SER A 59 -0.98 1.22 11.61
CA SER A 59 -2.44 1.16 11.74
C SER A 59 -3.02 -0.05 11.02
N LEU A 60 -2.53 -0.37 9.82
CA LEU A 60 -2.96 -1.56 9.08
C LEU A 60 -2.59 -2.85 9.81
N GLU A 61 -1.36 -2.97 10.30
CA GLU A 61 -0.92 -4.11 11.10
C GLU A 61 -1.78 -4.31 12.36
N HIS A 62 -2.13 -3.22 13.03
CA HIS A 62 -3.02 -3.24 14.19
C HIS A 62 -4.43 -3.71 13.82
N VAL A 63 -5.05 -3.10 12.81
CA VAL A 63 -6.40 -3.45 12.35
C VAL A 63 -6.44 -4.92 11.88
N MET A 64 -5.42 -5.39 11.17
CA MET A 64 -5.33 -6.78 10.71
C MET A 64 -5.26 -7.81 11.85
N LYS A 65 -4.78 -7.42 13.04
CA LYS A 65 -4.77 -8.30 14.23
C LYS A 65 -6.13 -8.38 14.90
N GLU A 66 -6.90 -7.29 14.87
CA GLU A 66 -8.19 -7.19 15.59
C GLU A 66 -9.39 -7.63 14.75
N TYR A 67 -9.31 -7.47 13.43
CA TYR A 67 -10.44 -7.79 12.54
C TYR A 67 -10.68 -9.30 12.43
N LYS A 68 -11.95 -9.71 12.55
CA LYS A 68 -12.38 -11.13 12.45
C LYS A 68 -12.99 -11.50 11.09
N ASP A 69 -13.39 -10.51 10.29
CA ASP A 69 -14.00 -10.70 8.96
C ASP A 69 -12.95 -11.08 7.91
N GLN A 70 -13.00 -12.32 7.42
CA GLN A 70 -12.04 -12.89 6.48
C GLN A 70 -11.98 -12.16 5.12
N ASN A 71 -13.10 -11.62 4.64
CA ASN A 71 -13.11 -10.91 3.36
C ASN A 71 -12.36 -9.57 3.47
N LYS A 72 -12.62 -8.83 4.55
CA LYS A 72 -11.96 -7.55 4.82
C LYS A 72 -10.47 -7.72 5.17
N ILE A 73 -10.08 -8.85 5.77
CA ILE A 73 -8.67 -9.18 6.02
C ILE A 73 -7.90 -9.31 4.70
N HIS A 74 -8.50 -9.86 3.65
CA HIS A 74 -7.84 -9.96 2.36
C HIS A 74 -7.53 -8.58 1.78
N ASP A 75 -8.50 -7.66 1.79
CA ASP A 75 -8.32 -6.30 1.28
C ASP A 75 -7.27 -5.53 2.10
N LEU A 76 -7.29 -5.68 3.42
CA LEU A 76 -6.28 -5.09 4.31
C LEU A 76 -4.87 -5.62 4.01
N LYS A 77 -4.73 -6.92 3.68
CA LYS A 77 -3.46 -7.50 3.26
C LYS A 77 -2.97 -6.90 1.95
N VAL A 78 -3.85 -6.72 0.96
CA VAL A 78 -3.49 -6.09 -0.32
C VAL A 78 -3.03 -4.65 -0.11
N LEU A 79 -3.78 -3.87 0.68
CA LEU A 79 -3.40 -2.50 1.02
C LEU A 79 -2.07 -2.46 1.79
N HIS A 80 -1.86 -3.35 2.75
CA HIS A 80 -0.60 -3.48 3.48
C HIS A 80 0.59 -3.77 2.56
N MET A 81 0.44 -4.71 1.60
CA MET A 81 1.46 -4.98 0.59
C MET A 81 1.78 -3.74 -0.26
N ASN A 82 0.76 -3.03 -0.71
CA ASN A 82 0.94 -1.79 -1.49
C ASN A 82 1.67 -0.71 -0.70
N VAL A 83 1.36 -0.54 0.58
CA VAL A 83 2.05 0.40 1.47
C VAL A 83 3.51 -0.01 1.69
N MET A 84 3.81 -1.31 1.83
CA MET A 84 5.19 -1.79 1.92
C MET A 84 5.98 -1.48 0.67
N VAL A 85 5.42 -1.73 -0.52
CA VAL A 85 6.07 -1.40 -1.80
C VAL A 85 6.36 0.11 -1.86
N LEU A 86 5.38 0.96 -1.52
CA LEU A 86 5.58 2.40 -1.45
C LEU A 86 6.71 2.79 -0.47
N LYS A 87 6.75 2.17 0.71
CA LYS A 87 7.80 2.41 1.71
C LYS A 87 9.19 2.02 1.20
N ASP A 88 9.31 0.95 0.42
CA ASP A 88 10.57 0.56 -0.18
C ASP A 88 11.03 1.56 -1.26
N HIS A 89 10.09 2.12 -2.04
CA HIS A 89 10.40 3.22 -2.95
C HIS A 89 10.88 4.47 -2.20
N ILE A 90 10.20 4.86 -1.12
CA ILE A 90 10.61 5.98 -0.27
C ILE A 90 12.04 5.81 0.24
N LYS A 91 12.42 4.62 0.70
CA LYS A 91 13.79 4.33 1.17
C LYS A 91 14.84 4.37 0.05
N LYS A 92 14.42 4.13 -1.19
CA LYS A 92 15.31 4.14 -2.35
C LYS A 92 15.56 5.58 -2.83
N ASP A 93 14.53 6.41 -2.80
CA ASP A 93 14.57 7.77 -3.37
C ASP A 93 15.06 8.84 -2.36
N PHE A 94 15.10 8.54 -1.05
CA PHE A 94 15.57 9.43 0.01
C PHE A 94 16.52 8.73 0.99
#